data_AF-A0A1J5U5B9-F1
#
_entry.id   AF-A0A1J5U5B9-F1
#
_cell.length_a   1.000
_cell.length_b   1.000
_cell.length_c   1.000
_cell.angle_alpha   90.00
_cell.angle_beta   90.00
_cell.angle_gamma   90.00
#
_symmetry.space_group_name_H-M   'P 1'
#
loop_
_entity.id
_entity.type
_entity.pdbx_description
1 polymer ?
#
loop_
_entity_poly.entity_id
_entity_poly.type
_entity_poly.pdbx_seq_one_letter_code
_entity_poly.pdbx_strand_id
1 'polypeptide(L)'
;MFKNDKDILAFKPSYPHTLPQDWKDESNPTVSEISATLETLKKMYANQVRDLQQNRVDTEIGEENLRNIATNYQSIKSILFQPR
;
A
#
# COMPACT_ATOMS: atom_id res chain seq x y z
N MET A 1 17.68 -14.81 1.33
CA MET A 1 17.17 -16.05 0.72
C MET A 1 15.92 -16.44 1.49
N PHE A 2 14.73 -16.32 0.88
CA PHE A 2 13.48 -16.75 1.52
C PHE A 2 13.39 -18.27 1.44
N LYS A 3 12.98 -18.92 2.53
CA LYS A 3 13.01 -20.39 2.62
C LYS A 3 11.79 -21.02 1.93
N ASN A 4 10.62 -20.35 1.96
CA ASN A 4 9.36 -20.90 1.48
C ASN A 4 8.41 -19.79 0.98
N ASP A 5 7.51 -20.09 0.02
CA ASP A 5 6.54 -19.11 -0.53
C ASP A 5 5.58 -18.52 0.52
N LYS A 6 5.32 -19.27 1.60
CA LYS A 6 4.53 -18.78 2.75
C LYS A 6 5.24 -17.68 3.54
N ASP A 7 6.58 -17.68 3.55
CA ASP A 7 7.38 -16.64 4.22
C ASP A 7 7.42 -15.33 3.42
N ILE A 8 7.06 -15.39 2.13
CA ILE A 8 6.89 -14.23 1.25
C ILE A 8 5.58 -13.49 1.60
N LEU A 9 4.54 -14.24 1.97
CA LEU A 9 3.22 -13.71 2.34
C LEU A 9 3.08 -13.39 3.83
N ALA A 10 4.09 -13.71 4.65
CA ALA A 10 4.08 -13.42 6.07
C ALA A 10 4.17 -11.89 6.31
N PHE A 11 3.17 -11.33 6.98
CA PHE A 11 3.17 -9.93 7.42
C PHE A 11 4.45 -9.61 8.20
N LYS A 12 5.30 -8.72 7.68
CA LYS A 12 6.49 -8.23 8.40
C LYS A 12 6.24 -6.83 8.93
N PRO A 13 6.19 -6.63 10.25
CA PRO A 13 5.87 -5.33 10.83
C PRO A 13 6.91 -4.24 10.51
N SER A 14 8.13 -4.62 10.12
CA SER A 14 9.23 -3.72 9.78
C SER A 14 9.28 -3.27 8.32
N TYR A 15 8.21 -3.47 7.53
CA TYR A 15 8.23 -3.01 6.14
C TYR A 15 8.39 -1.49 6.10
N PRO A 16 9.38 -0.97 5.35
CA PRO A 16 9.50 0.46 5.15
C PRO A 16 8.21 0.96 4.49
N HIS A 17 7.80 2.17 4.88
CA HIS A 17 6.71 2.91 4.25
C HIS A 17 7.07 3.13 2.78
N THR A 18 6.73 2.16 1.93
CA THR A 18 7.16 2.12 0.53
C THR A 18 5.95 2.35 -0.33
N LEU A 19 6.01 3.36 -1.18
CA LEU A 19 5.06 3.60 -2.25
C LEU A 19 5.68 3.11 -3.57
N PRO A 20 4.90 3.01 -4.67
CA PRO A 20 5.43 2.55 -5.95
C PRO A 20 6.68 3.30 -6.41
N GLN A 21 6.78 4.61 -6.12
CA GLN A 21 7.95 5.41 -6.44
C GLN A 21 9.25 4.99 -5.73
N ASP A 22 9.15 4.18 -4.66
CA ASP A 22 10.30 3.68 -3.91
C ASP A 22 10.80 2.33 -4.46
N TRP A 23 10.15 1.79 -5.49
CA TRP A 23 10.54 0.53 -6.12
C TRP A 23 11.82 0.70 -6.95
N LYS A 24 12.65 -0.34 -6.98
CA LYS A 24 13.91 -0.30 -7.75
C LYS A 24 13.67 -0.19 -9.26
N ASP A 25 12.60 -0.81 -9.74
CA ASP A 25 12.13 -0.75 -11.13
C ASP A 25 10.59 -0.80 -11.11
N GLU A 26 9.95 0.35 -11.39
CA GLU A 26 8.49 0.44 -11.39
C GLU A 26 7.81 -0.46 -12.42
N SER A 27 8.49 -0.76 -13.53
CA SER A 27 7.94 -1.61 -14.59
C SER A 27 8.01 -3.11 -14.27
N ASN A 28 8.88 -3.46 -13.32
CA ASN A 28 9.15 -4.83 -12.92
C ASN A 28 9.37 -4.96 -11.40
N PRO A 29 8.34 -4.65 -10.59
CA PRO A 29 8.45 -4.70 -9.14
C PRO A 29 8.60 -6.13 -8.64
N THR A 30 9.35 -6.28 -7.56
CA THR A 30 9.44 -7.57 -6.85
C THR A 30 8.17 -7.83 -6.04
N VAL A 31 7.89 -9.11 -5.78
CA VAL A 31 6.77 -9.51 -4.89
C VAL A 31 6.88 -8.88 -3.50
N SER A 32 8.12 -8.68 -3.01
CA SER A 32 8.36 -8.04 -1.71
C SER A 32 8.01 -6.55 -1.72
N GLU A 33 8.33 -5.83 -2.80
CA GLU A 33 7.99 -4.41 -2.95
C GLU A 33 6.47 -4.23 -3.03
N ILE A 34 5.78 -5.06 -3.83
CA ILE A 34 4.32 -5.04 -3.92
C ILE A 34 3.68 -5.28 -2.54
N SER A 35 4.14 -6.33 -1.83
CA SER A 35 3.60 -6.68 -0.51
C SER A 35 3.83 -5.58 0.52
N ALA A 36 5.01 -4.96 0.51
CA ALA A 36 5.35 -3.84 1.39
C ALA A 36 4.45 -2.62 1.15
N THR A 37 4.20 -2.29 -0.11
CA THR A 37 3.33 -1.18 -0.49
C THR A 37 1.88 -1.45 -0.12
N LEU A 38 1.36 -2.65 -0.37
CA LEU A 38 -0.01 -3.01 0.01
C LEU A 38 -0.22 -2.93 1.53
N GLU A 39 0.74 -3.41 2.33
CA GLU A 39 0.67 -3.29 3.79
C GLU A 39 0.74 -1.83 4.26
N THR A 40 1.54 -1.00 3.60
CA THR A 40 1.61 0.44 3.87
C THR A 40 0.25 1.11 3.62
N LEU A 41 -0.36 0.87 2.45
CA LEU A 41 -1.67 1.44 2.11
C LEU A 41 -2.78 0.93 3.04
N LYS A 42 -2.72 -0.32 3.48
CA LYS A 42 -3.67 -0.90 4.44
C LYS A 42 -3.59 -0.20 5.81
N LYS A 43 -2.38 0.06 6.30
CA LYS A 43 -2.17 0.83 7.55
C LYS A 43 -2.65 2.27 7.40
N MET A 44 -2.38 2.93 6.27
CA MET A 44 -2.87 4.29 5.99
C MET A 44 -4.39 4.34 6.01
N TYR A 45 -5.05 3.39 5.35
CA TYR A 45 -6.51 3.27 5.36
C TYR A 45 -7.07 3.10 6.77
N ALA A 46 -6.55 2.13 7.53
CA ALA A 46 -7.02 1.86 8.89
C ALA A 46 -6.83 3.06 9.82
N ASN A 47 -5.70 3.77 9.70
CA ASN A 47 -5.45 5.00 10.45
C ASN A 47 -6.42 6.11 10.08
N GLN A 48 -6.62 6.35 8.78
CA GLN A 48 -7.52 7.40 8.30
C GLN A 48 -8.97 7.14 8.71
N VAL A 49 -9.44 5.89 8.66
CA VAL A 49 -10.78 5.51 9.16
C VAL A 49 -10.89 5.76 10.66
N ARG A 50 -9.87 5.36 11.44
CA ARG A 50 -9.84 5.61 12.88
C ARG A 50 -9.85 7.11 13.19
N ASP A 51 -9.13 7.92 12.42
CA ASP A 51 -9.09 9.37 12.61
C ASP A 51 -10.44 10.03 12.28
N LEU A 52 -11.15 9.58 11.25
CA LEU A 52 -12.53 9.99 10.94
C LEU A 52 -13.50 9.60 12.07
N GLN A 53 -13.47 8.35 12.52
CA GLN A 53 -14.34 7.87 13.62
C GLN A 53 -14.12 8.62 14.93
N GLN A 54 -12.90 9.12 15.16
CA GLN A 54 -12.52 9.86 16.35
C GLN A 54 -12.60 11.38 16.16
N ASN A 55 -13.12 11.87 15.02
CA ASN A 55 -13.18 13.29 14.66
C ASN A 55 -11.83 14.02 14.81
N ARG A 56 -10.72 13.33 14.50
CA ARG A 56 -9.34 13.87 14.59
C ARG A 56 -8.91 14.62 13.33
N VAL A 57 -9.74 14.57 12.30
CA VAL A 57 -9.55 15.18 10.99
C VAL A 57 -10.91 15.66 10.51
N ASP A 58 -10.91 16.74 9.73
CA ASP A 58 -12.12 17.16 9.04
C ASP A 58 -12.65 16.05 8.11
N THR A 59 -13.96 15.97 7.95
CA THR A 59 -14.59 14.89 7.18
C THR A 59 -14.21 14.97 5.70
N GLU A 60 -14.22 16.16 5.10
CA GLU A 60 -13.92 16.33 3.67
C GLU A 60 -12.45 15.96 3.38
N ILE A 61 -11.54 16.44 4.23
CA ILE A 61 -10.12 16.09 4.17
C ILE A 61 -9.91 14.59 4.36
N GLY A 62 -10.57 13.99 5.35
CA GLY A 62 -10.40 12.58 5.63
C GLY A 62 -10.94 11.68 4.52
N GLU A 63 -12.07 12.06 3.90
CA GLU A 63 -12.58 11.37 2.71
C GLU A 63 -11.66 11.53 1.50
N GLU A 64 -11.07 12.71 1.29
CA GLU A 64 -10.08 12.93 0.23
C GLU A 64 -8.86 12.03 0.42
N ASN A 65 -8.35 11.92 1.65
CA ASN A 65 -7.26 11.00 1.97
C ASN A 65 -7.63 9.55 1.66
N LEU A 66 -8.86 9.11 1.96
CA LEU A 66 -9.33 7.77 1.62
C LEU A 66 -9.39 7.56 0.09
N ARG A 67 -9.86 8.56 -0.67
CA ARG A 67 -9.86 8.53 -2.14
C ARG A 67 -8.44 8.40 -2.69
N ASN A 68 -7.49 9.15 -2.15
CA ASN A 68 -6.08 9.09 -2.55
C ASN A 68 -5.47 7.70 -2.28
N ILE A 69 -5.75 7.10 -1.12
CA ILE A 69 -5.32 5.73 -0.79
C ILE A 69 -5.92 4.72 -1.78
N ALA A 70 -7.22 4.84 -2.11
CA ALA A 70 -7.88 3.98 -3.08
C ALA A 70 -7.27 4.11 -4.49
N THR A 71 -6.95 5.34 -4.92
CA THR A 71 -6.25 5.60 -6.18
C THR A 71 -4.89 4.91 -6.21
N ASN A 72 -4.11 4.96 -5.12
CA ASN A 72 -2.82 4.26 -5.04
C ASN A 72 -2.96 2.73 -5.21
N TYR A 73 -4.00 2.11 -4.65
CA TYR A 73 -4.30 0.70 -4.90
C TYR A 73 -4.59 0.42 -6.39
N GLN A 74 -5.35 1.30 -7.05
CA GLN A 74 -5.63 1.16 -8.48
C GLN A 74 -4.38 1.36 -9.34
N SER A 75 -3.49 2.28 -8.97
CA SER A 75 -2.21 2.48 -9.66
C SER A 75 -1.34 1.24 -9.59
N ILE A 76 -1.22 0.61 -8.42
CA ILE A 76 -0.50 -0.68 -8.29
C ILE A 76 -1.13 -1.75 -9.17
N LYS A 77 -2.46 -1.86 -9.15
CA LYS A 77 -3.17 -2.80 -10.02
C LYS A 77 -2.88 -2.52 -11.49
N SER A 78 -2.90 -1.26 -11.91
CA SER A 78 -2.57 -0.86 -13.28
C SER A 78 -1.18 -1.35 -13.65
N ILE A 79 -0.15 -1.02 -12.85
CA ILE A 79 1.25 -1.42 -13.08
C ILE A 79 1.40 -2.94 -13.22
N LEU A 80 0.74 -3.72 -12.36
CA LEU A 80 0.88 -5.18 -12.35
C LEU A 80 0.16 -5.88 -13.50
N PHE A 81 -0.89 -5.27 -14.05
CA PHE A 81 -1.74 -5.88 -15.08
C PHE A 81 -1.73 -5.10 -16.40
N GLN A 82 -0.74 -4.24 -16.64
CA GLN A 82 -0.56 -3.63 -17.95
C GLN A 82 -0.33 -4.73 -19.01
N PRO A 83 -0.94 -4.62 -20.20
CA PRO A 83 -0.61 -5.50 -21.31
C PRO A 83 0.90 -5.38 -21.61
N ARG A 84 1.61 -6.50 -21.59
CA ARG A 84 3.03 -6.59 -21.95
C ARG A 84 3.17 -7.10 -23.38
#